data_AF-A0A2E7D5Z4-F1
#
_entry.id   AF-A0A2E7D5Z4-F1
#
_cell.length_a   1.000
_cell.length_b   1.000
_cell.length_c   1.000
_cell.angle_alpha   90.00
_cell.angle_beta   90.00
_cell.angle_gamma   90.00
#
_symmetry.space_group_name_H-M   'P 1'
#
loop_
_entity.id
_entity.type
_entity.pdbx_description
1 polymer ?
#
loop_
_entity_poly.entity_id
_entity_poly.type
_entity_poly.pdbx_seq_one_letter_code
_entity_poly.pdbx_strand_id
1 'polypeptide(L)'
;MRISDWLRQLRRQSKQQRSRRDQVPNANVAKQIEQLEARTLLTVFVVDSTADDIDANDGETTLREAITNANLNAGADSIHFDLPGNAPFTIQPTSALPIISGDLTIDGTTQSGFNGAPIVELDGSNAGGGTDGLDLANGNSTVRGLVINRFGGDARLARFRSRWHF
;
A
#
# COMPACT_ATOMS: atom_id res chain seq x y z
N MET A 1 -49.86 -61.87 -27.92
CA MET A 1 -48.75 -62.10 -26.98
C MET A 1 -47.54 -61.28 -27.46
N ARG A 2 -47.22 -60.22 -26.70
CA ARG A 2 -45.93 -59.53 -26.51
C ARG A 2 -45.12 -58.91 -27.68
N ILE A 3 -45.01 -57.58 -27.59
CA ILE A 3 -43.79 -56.75 -27.44
C ILE A 3 -43.02 -56.30 -28.70
N SER A 4 -42.57 -55.04 -28.61
CA SER A 4 -41.54 -54.28 -29.35
C SER A 4 -42.07 -53.41 -30.50
N ASP A 5 -42.48 -52.17 -30.24
CA ASP A 5 -41.75 -50.99 -29.72
C ASP A 5 -40.84 -50.31 -30.74
N TRP A 6 -41.27 -49.07 -31.01
CA TRP A 6 -40.43 -47.90 -31.21
C TRP A 6 -39.73 -47.75 -32.56
N LEU A 7 -40.37 -47.18 -33.59
CA LEU A 7 -40.84 -45.79 -33.76
C LEU A 7 -39.76 -44.75 -34.14
N ARG A 8 -40.01 -44.19 -35.32
CA ARG A 8 -39.99 -42.76 -35.66
C ARG A 8 -38.62 -42.12 -35.89
N GLN A 9 -38.12 -42.00 -37.12
CA GLN A 9 -38.64 -41.19 -38.25
C GLN A 9 -38.34 -39.68 -38.11
N LEU A 10 -37.28 -39.31 -38.85
CA LEU A 10 -37.18 -38.19 -39.80
C LEU A 10 -37.15 -36.71 -39.37
N ARG A 11 -36.25 -36.04 -40.12
CA ARG A 11 -36.28 -34.66 -40.64
C ARG A 11 -35.92 -33.54 -39.66
N ARG A 12 -34.75 -32.92 -39.80
CA ARG A 12 -34.39 -31.89 -40.81
C ARG A 12 -35.39 -30.73 -40.89
N GLN A 13 -34.92 -29.61 -40.34
CA GLN A 13 -35.14 -28.21 -40.70
C GLN A 13 -36.50 -27.56 -40.37
N SER A 14 -36.47 -26.62 -39.43
CA SER A 14 -37.19 -25.35 -39.55
C SER A 14 -36.29 -24.21 -39.10
N LYS A 15 -35.77 -23.48 -40.09
CA LYS A 15 -35.13 -22.18 -39.94
C LYS A 15 -36.18 -21.15 -39.50
N GLN A 16 -35.77 -20.28 -38.57
CA GLN A 16 -36.10 -18.85 -38.52
C GLN A 16 -37.61 -18.48 -38.38
N GLN A 17 -38.02 -18.00 -37.20
CA GLN A 17 -38.33 -16.57 -36.96
C GLN A 17 -39.18 -16.36 -35.69
N ARG A 18 -38.60 -15.58 -34.77
CA ARG A 18 -39.23 -14.48 -34.01
C ARG A 18 -40.37 -14.80 -33.02
N SER A 19 -40.03 -14.73 -31.72
CA SER A 19 -40.60 -13.75 -30.76
C SER A 19 -39.91 -13.98 -29.40
N ARG A 20 -38.86 -13.22 -29.06
CA ARG A 20 -38.87 -12.11 -28.09
C ARG A 20 -39.31 -12.51 -26.66
N ARG A 21 -38.36 -12.31 -25.73
CA ARG A 21 -38.49 -12.21 -24.24
C ARG A 21 -38.76 -13.56 -23.58
N ASP A 22 -37.84 -14.17 -22.83
CA ASP A 22 -37.03 -13.62 -21.75
C ASP A 22 -35.59 -14.12 -21.81
N GLN A 23 -34.69 -13.18 -22.12
CA GLN A 23 -33.26 -13.40 -22.02
C GLN A 23 -32.86 -12.98 -20.61
N VAL A 24 -32.66 -13.98 -19.75
CA VAL A 24 -32.18 -13.80 -18.37
C VAL A 24 -30.94 -12.89 -18.39
N PRO A 25 -30.90 -11.79 -17.62
CA PRO A 25 -29.73 -10.93 -17.59
C PRO A 25 -28.52 -11.73 -17.13
N ASN A 26 -27.48 -11.70 -17.94
CA ASN A 26 -26.20 -12.34 -17.75
C ASN A 26 -25.62 -11.95 -16.38
N ALA A 27 -25.64 -12.87 -15.41
CA ALA A 27 -25.07 -12.69 -14.06
C ALA A 27 -23.57 -12.37 -14.05
N ASN A 28 -22.94 -12.33 -15.23
CA ASN A 28 -21.57 -11.87 -15.43
C ASN A 28 -21.44 -10.33 -15.44
N VAL A 29 -22.51 -9.56 -15.70
CA VAL A 29 -22.44 -8.09 -15.63
C VAL A 29 -22.38 -7.61 -14.18
N ALA A 30 -23.09 -8.29 -13.26
CA ALA A 30 -23.07 -7.97 -11.84
C ALA A 30 -21.74 -8.29 -11.15
N LYS A 31 -20.90 -9.15 -11.74
CA LYS A 31 -19.53 -9.42 -11.25
C LYS A 31 -18.48 -8.41 -11.74
N GLN A 32 -18.83 -7.53 -12.68
CA GLN A 32 -17.87 -6.66 -13.37
C GLN A 32 -17.94 -5.19 -12.95
N ILE A 33 -18.87 -4.80 -12.07
CA ILE A 33 -19.02 -3.39 -11.63
C ILE A 33 -18.33 -3.12 -10.29
N GLU A 34 -17.97 -4.14 -9.51
CA GLU A 34 -17.24 -3.98 -8.22
C GLU A 34 -15.73 -3.75 -8.41
N GLN A 35 -15.25 -3.69 -9.65
CA GLN A 35 -13.83 -3.62 -9.99
C GLN A 35 -13.42 -2.31 -10.66
N LEU A 36 -14.08 -1.17 -10.40
CA LEU A 36 -13.69 0.11 -11.02
C LEU A 36 -13.96 1.33 -10.11
N GLU A 37 -13.30 1.38 -8.97
CA GLU A 37 -12.63 2.61 -8.55
C GLU A 37 -11.21 2.17 -8.25
N ALA A 38 -10.34 2.13 -9.26
CA ALA A 38 -8.90 2.14 -8.98
C ALA A 38 -8.67 3.43 -8.21
N ARG A 39 -8.53 3.33 -6.88
CA ARG A 39 -8.17 4.46 -6.03
C ARG A 39 -6.84 4.98 -6.54
N THR A 40 -6.90 5.95 -7.44
CA THR A 40 -5.78 6.74 -7.96
C THR A 40 -5.65 8.03 -7.15
N LEU A 41 -6.19 8.03 -5.93
CA LEU A 41 -5.98 9.11 -4.99
C LEU A 41 -4.72 8.77 -4.20
N LEU A 42 -3.81 9.74 -4.14
CA LEU A 42 -2.69 9.74 -3.19
C LEU A 42 -3.28 9.59 -1.78
N THR A 43 -3.02 8.47 -1.11
CA THR A 43 -3.46 8.29 0.28
C THR A 43 -2.45 8.97 1.18
N VAL A 44 -2.93 9.74 2.16
CA VAL A 44 -2.09 10.34 3.19
C VAL A 44 -2.30 9.58 4.50
N PHE A 45 -1.22 9.03 5.02
CA PHE A 45 -1.16 8.43 6.36
C PHE A 45 -0.50 9.45 7.31
N VAL A 46 -1.12 9.71 8.46
CA VAL A 46 -0.58 10.64 9.45
C VAL A 46 0.01 9.82 10.59
N VAL A 47 1.27 10.05 10.91
CA VAL A 47 1.95 9.49 12.08
C VAL A 47 1.76 10.46 13.24
N ASP A 48 1.06 10.02 14.28
CA ASP A 48 0.74 10.81 15.47
C ASP A 48 1.29 10.20 16.78
N SER A 49 2.02 9.09 16.68
CA SER A 49 2.72 8.49 17.82
C SER A 49 4.19 8.19 17.52
N THR A 50 5.03 8.36 18.55
CA THR A 50 6.44 7.98 18.53
C THR A 50 6.68 6.52 18.90
N ALA A 51 5.63 5.77 19.20
CA ALA A 51 5.71 4.34 19.49
C ALA A 51 6.10 3.53 18.23
N ASP A 52 6.37 2.24 18.42
CA ASP A 52 6.79 1.29 17.36
C ASP A 52 6.02 -0.03 17.41
N ASP A 53 4.83 -0.02 17.99
CA ASP A 53 3.88 -1.11 17.97
C ASP A 53 2.97 -1.09 16.73
N ILE A 54 2.24 -2.19 16.57
CA ILE A 54 1.18 -2.36 15.58
C ILE A 54 -0.06 -2.76 16.37
N ASP A 55 -0.92 -1.80 16.69
CA ASP A 55 -2.21 -2.02 17.35
C ASP A 55 -3.28 -1.09 16.78
N ALA A 56 -4.05 -1.60 15.83
CA ALA A 56 -5.13 -0.83 15.18
C ALA A 56 -6.27 -0.36 16.14
N ASN A 57 -6.20 -0.65 17.44
CA ASN A 57 -7.25 -0.33 18.42
C ASN A 57 -6.82 0.71 19.47
N ASP A 58 -5.57 1.15 19.48
CA ASP A 58 -5.07 2.14 20.44
C ASP A 58 -5.47 3.59 20.07
N GLY A 59 -5.85 3.80 18.81
CA GLY A 59 -6.24 5.11 18.29
C GLY A 59 -5.05 5.99 17.91
N GLU A 60 -3.87 5.41 17.78
CA GLU A 60 -2.65 6.05 17.32
C GLU A 60 -2.28 5.47 15.94
N THR A 61 -1.29 6.08 15.29
CA THR A 61 -0.67 5.56 14.07
C THR A 61 0.83 5.76 14.17
N THR A 62 1.55 4.65 14.32
CA THR A 62 3.01 4.65 14.35
C THR A 62 3.60 4.73 12.94
N LEU A 63 4.88 5.08 12.83
CA LEU A 63 5.57 5.06 11.54
C LEU A 63 5.56 3.67 10.88
N ARG A 64 5.66 2.61 11.70
CA ARG A 64 5.62 1.22 11.24
C ARG A 64 4.26 0.87 10.65
N GLU A 65 3.18 1.28 11.30
CA GLU A 65 1.82 1.09 10.79
C GLU A 65 1.58 1.90 9.51
N ALA A 66 2.02 3.15 9.47
CA ALA A 66 1.90 4.00 8.29
C ALA A 66 2.60 3.40 7.07
N ILE A 67 3.83 2.89 7.22
CA ILE A 67 4.55 2.19 6.14
C ILE A 67 3.83 0.89 5.75
N THR A 68 3.36 0.13 6.74
CA THR A 68 2.63 -1.13 6.48
C THR A 68 1.37 -0.88 5.66
N ASN A 69 0.60 0.15 6.02
CA ASN A 69 -0.62 0.52 5.30
C ASN A 69 -0.32 1.06 3.90
N ALA A 70 0.71 1.89 3.73
CA ALA A 70 1.14 2.36 2.42
C ALA A 70 1.56 1.22 1.48
N ASN A 71 2.27 0.21 2.00
CA ASN A 71 2.65 -0.96 1.22
C ASN A 71 1.47 -1.84 0.78
N LEU A 72 0.32 -1.76 1.45
CA LEU A 72 -0.91 -2.48 1.09
C LEU A 72 -1.74 -1.75 0.03
N ASN A 73 -1.45 -0.47 -0.20
CA ASN A 73 -2.14 0.34 -1.19
C ASN A 73 -1.44 0.26 -2.55
N ALA A 74 -2.26 0.25 -3.61
CA ALA A 74 -1.75 0.43 -4.95
C ALA A 74 -1.68 1.92 -5.29
N GLY A 75 -0.53 2.38 -5.81
CA GLY A 75 -0.33 3.77 -6.22
C GLY A 75 0.75 4.46 -5.41
N ALA A 76 0.84 5.78 -5.58
CA ALA A 76 1.75 6.62 -4.82
C ALA A 76 1.05 7.13 -3.55
N ASP A 77 1.71 7.01 -2.41
CA ASP A 77 1.18 7.44 -1.11
C ASP A 77 2.09 8.46 -0.43
N SER A 78 1.60 9.06 0.64
CA SER A 78 2.35 10.01 1.48
C SER A 78 2.19 9.73 2.96
N ILE A 79 3.27 9.86 3.71
CA ILE A 79 3.32 9.84 5.17
C ILE A 79 3.61 11.26 5.66
N HIS A 80 2.71 11.78 6.48
CA HIS A 80 2.82 13.04 7.19
C HIS A 80 3.03 12.77 8.69
N PHE A 81 3.48 13.78 9.43
CA PHE A 81 3.69 13.71 10.87
C PHE A 81 2.87 14.79 11.57
N ASP A 82 2.17 14.41 12.63
CA ASP A 82 1.47 15.31 13.55
C ASP A 82 1.66 14.80 14.99
N LEU A 83 2.92 14.60 15.36
CA LEU A 83 3.32 14.08 16.66
C LEU A 83 3.00 15.11 17.76
N PRO A 84 2.31 14.72 18.85
CA PRO A 84 2.01 15.60 19.95
C PRO A 84 3.26 15.87 20.80
N GLY A 85 3.28 17.02 21.47
CA GLY A 85 4.36 17.41 22.38
C GLY A 85 5.27 18.50 21.79
N ASN A 86 6.55 18.46 22.15
CA ASN A 86 7.53 19.47 21.77
C ASN A 86 8.73 18.82 21.08
N ALA A 87 9.30 19.52 20.09
CA ALA A 87 10.51 19.08 19.40
C ALA A 87 11.72 18.96 20.36
N PRO A 88 12.69 18.06 20.06
CA PRO A 88 12.69 17.11 18.94
C PRO A 88 11.73 15.93 19.16
N PHE A 89 11.15 15.44 18.07
CA PHE A 89 10.30 14.27 18.06
C PHE A 89 11.12 13.05 17.61
N THR A 90 11.48 12.18 18.55
CA THR A 90 12.33 11.02 18.27
C THR A 90 11.48 9.74 18.23
N ILE A 91 11.52 9.05 17.10
CA ILE A 91 10.94 7.72 16.88
C ILE A 91 12.10 6.71 16.97
N GLN A 92 11.97 5.70 17.84
CA GLN A 92 12.99 4.68 18.06
C GLN A 92 12.46 3.29 17.68
N PRO A 93 12.62 2.85 16.42
CA PRO A 93 12.24 1.51 16.04
C PRO A 93 12.96 0.45 16.90
N THR A 94 12.21 -0.54 17.34
CA THR A 94 12.66 -1.69 18.14
C THR A 94 13.13 -2.86 17.28
N SER A 95 12.88 -2.78 15.97
CA SER A 95 13.31 -3.73 14.94
C SER A 95 13.32 -3.06 13.58
N ALA A 96 13.82 -3.74 12.54
CA ALA A 96 13.78 -3.25 11.16
C ALA A 96 12.38 -2.79 10.77
N LEU A 97 12.29 -1.56 10.23
CA LEU A 97 11.05 -1.06 9.64
C LEU A 97 10.68 -1.89 8.40
N PRO A 98 9.39 -1.99 8.05
CA PRO A 98 8.98 -2.70 6.86
C PRO A 98 9.64 -2.11 5.61
N ILE A 99 10.04 -2.98 4.69
CA ILE A 99 10.57 -2.57 3.38
C ILE A 99 9.50 -1.77 2.65
N ILE A 100 9.85 -0.58 2.14
CA ILE A 100 8.96 0.26 1.35
C ILE A 100 8.95 -0.27 -0.09
N SER A 101 7.83 -0.86 -0.49
CA SER A 101 7.71 -1.65 -1.72
C SER A 101 7.07 -0.90 -2.90
N GLY A 102 6.45 0.24 -2.64
CA GLY A 102 5.80 1.12 -3.63
C GLY A 102 6.35 2.55 -3.62
N ASP A 103 5.73 3.43 -4.40
CA ASP A 103 6.05 4.86 -4.45
C ASP A 103 5.55 5.55 -3.18
N LEU A 104 6.46 6.01 -2.33
CA LEU A 104 6.11 6.61 -1.04
C LEU A 104 6.85 7.92 -0.80
N THR A 105 6.10 8.97 -0.47
CA THR A 105 6.68 10.21 0.06
C THR A 105 6.60 10.19 1.58
N ILE A 106 7.73 10.32 2.27
CA ILE A 106 7.80 10.50 3.72
C ILE A 106 8.25 11.94 3.99
N ASP A 107 7.35 12.76 4.53
CA ASP A 107 7.55 14.20 4.64
C ASP A 107 7.50 14.69 6.09
N GLY A 108 8.68 14.75 6.72
CA GLY A 108 8.84 15.29 8.08
C GLY A 108 8.67 16.81 8.17
N THR A 109 8.54 17.53 7.04
CA THR A 109 8.25 18.98 7.06
C THR A 109 6.80 19.29 7.42
N THR A 110 5.94 18.27 7.43
CA THR A 110 4.53 18.37 7.80
C THR A 110 4.31 18.46 9.31
N GLN A 111 5.30 18.06 10.11
CA GLN A 111 5.26 18.18 11.57
C GLN A 111 5.10 19.63 11.99
N SER A 112 4.09 19.89 12.82
CA SER A 112 3.89 21.20 13.43
C SER A 112 5.15 21.65 14.19
N GLY A 113 5.57 22.89 13.95
CA GLY A 113 6.81 23.47 14.48
C GLY A 113 8.02 23.39 13.54
N PHE A 114 7.92 22.75 12.37
CA PHE A 114 8.97 22.78 11.37
C PHE A 114 9.24 24.22 10.89
N ASN A 115 10.50 24.66 10.99
CA ASN A 115 10.92 26.01 10.58
C ASN A 115 12.26 25.97 9.81
N GLY A 116 12.34 25.11 8.80
CA GLY A 116 13.51 24.97 7.93
C GLY A 116 14.61 24.03 8.43
N ALA A 117 14.52 23.56 9.67
CA ALA A 117 15.37 22.49 10.21
C ALA A 117 14.51 21.26 10.55
N PRO A 118 14.95 20.03 10.22
CA PRO A 118 14.26 18.80 10.62
C PRO A 118 14.09 18.72 12.14
N ILE A 119 12.86 18.42 12.58
CA ILE A 119 12.51 18.24 14.00
C ILE A 119 11.98 16.84 14.32
N VAL A 120 11.80 16.00 13.30
CA VAL A 120 11.49 14.58 13.42
C VAL A 120 12.78 13.78 13.21
N GLU A 121 13.11 12.93 14.17
CA GLU A 121 14.27 12.06 14.17
C GLU A 121 13.83 10.60 14.17
N LEU A 122 14.43 9.82 13.27
CA LEU A 122 14.40 8.37 13.31
C LEU A 122 15.75 7.88 13.87
N ASP A 123 15.71 7.39 15.11
CA ASP A 123 16.88 6.91 15.85
C ASP A 123 16.90 5.38 15.88
N GLY A 124 17.85 4.80 15.16
CA GLY A 124 18.02 3.36 15.02
C GLY A 124 18.73 2.65 16.16
N SER A 125 19.03 3.32 17.28
CA SER A 125 19.81 2.73 18.38
C SER A 125 19.21 1.43 18.93
N ASN A 126 17.90 1.24 18.77
CA ASN A 126 17.14 0.08 19.25
C ASN A 126 16.71 -0.87 18.12
N ALA A 127 17.04 -0.59 16.86
CA ALA A 127 16.50 -1.29 15.69
C ALA A 127 17.18 -2.66 15.40
N GLY A 128 18.22 -2.99 16.15
CA GLY A 128 19.05 -4.18 15.93
C GLY A 128 20.27 -3.93 15.03
N GLY A 129 21.29 -4.79 15.18
CA GLY A 129 22.52 -4.70 14.40
C GLY A 129 22.31 -5.04 12.92
N GLY A 130 22.91 -4.27 12.01
CA GLY A 130 22.77 -4.48 10.57
C GLY A 130 21.43 -4.05 9.97
N THR A 131 20.57 -3.41 10.76
CA THR A 131 19.28 -2.87 10.31
C THR A 131 19.46 -1.51 9.62
N ASP A 132 18.91 -1.36 8.43
CA ASP A 132 18.85 -0.08 7.72
C ASP A 132 17.73 0.81 8.28
N GLY A 133 17.87 2.14 8.13
CA GLY A 133 16.87 3.10 8.60
C GLY A 133 15.55 3.02 7.84
N LEU A 134 15.61 3.20 6.52
CA LEU A 134 14.49 3.05 5.60
C LEU A 134 14.98 2.28 4.38
N ASP A 135 14.41 1.10 4.15
CA ASP A 135 14.70 0.27 2.98
C ASP A 135 13.69 0.60 1.87
N LEU A 136 14.18 1.23 0.79
CA LEU A 136 13.38 1.62 -0.38
C LEU A 136 13.63 0.61 -1.51
N ALA A 137 12.82 -0.45 -1.57
CA ALA A 137 13.06 -1.54 -2.51
C ALA A 137 12.68 -1.21 -3.96
N ASN A 138 11.67 -0.36 -4.17
CA ASN A 138 11.20 0.04 -5.50
C ASN A 138 10.81 1.53 -5.54
N GLY A 139 10.70 2.08 -6.75
CA GLY A 139 9.89 3.28 -7.01
C GLY A 139 10.60 4.63 -7.00
N ASN A 140 9.78 5.68 -7.06
CA ASN A 140 10.09 7.12 -7.00
C ASN A 140 9.88 7.68 -5.58
N SER A 141 10.30 6.93 -4.57
CA SER A 141 10.10 7.31 -3.17
C SER A 141 10.96 8.52 -2.78
N THR A 142 10.38 9.42 -1.99
CA THR A 142 11.03 10.66 -1.53
C THR A 142 10.99 10.71 -0.02
N VAL A 143 12.15 10.91 0.61
CA VAL A 143 12.24 11.17 2.05
C VAL A 143 12.79 12.58 2.24
N ARG A 144 12.09 13.43 2.99
CA ARG A 144 12.50 14.83 3.24
C ARG A 144 12.14 15.26 4.65
N GLY A 145 12.90 16.19 5.22
CA GLY A 145 12.56 16.80 6.52
C GLY A 145 12.74 15.89 7.74
N LEU A 146 13.45 14.76 7.60
CA LEU A 146 13.78 13.84 8.70
C LEU A 146 15.28 13.85 8.99
N VAL A 147 15.64 13.66 10.26
CA VAL A 147 16.96 13.16 10.67
C VAL A 147 16.88 11.64 10.74
N ILE A 148 17.81 10.92 10.12
CA ILE A 148 17.91 9.45 10.21
C ILE A 148 19.32 9.12 10.67
N ASN A 149 19.45 8.48 11.84
CA ASN A 149 20.75 8.19 12.42
C ASN A 149 20.75 6.94 13.32
N ARG A 150 21.94 6.56 13.81
CA ARG A 150 22.16 5.51 14.82
C ARG A 150 21.65 4.10 14.45
N PHE A 151 21.34 3.86 13.18
CA PHE A 151 21.12 2.53 12.64
C PHE A 151 22.42 1.72 12.55
N GLY A 152 22.35 0.43 12.87
CA GLY A 152 23.50 -0.49 12.80
C GLY A 152 23.83 -0.98 11.39
N GLY A 153 22.94 -0.76 10.42
CA GLY A 153 23.17 -0.95 8.99
C GLY A 153 23.70 0.33 8.32
N ASP A 154 23.49 0.46 7.00
CA ASP A 154 23.86 1.69 6.31
C ASP A 154 22.89 2.82 6.74
N ALA A 155 23.42 3.95 7.22
CA ALA A 155 22.65 5.17 7.48
C ALA A 155 22.16 5.87 6.18
N ARG A 156 22.05 5.12 5.07
CA ARG A 156 21.81 5.62 3.72
C ARG A 156 20.73 4.78 3.07
N LEU A 157 19.72 5.46 2.52
CA LEU A 157 18.76 4.96 1.52
C LEU A 157 19.36 3.76 0.77
N ALA A 158 18.86 2.56 1.06
CA ALA A 158 19.43 1.33 0.51
C ALA A 158 19.31 1.34 -1.03
N ARG A 159 20.43 1.67 -1.68
CA ARG A 159 20.77 1.56 -3.11
C ARG A 159 19.87 2.24 -4.16
N PHE A 160 20.30 3.44 -4.59
CA PHE A 160 20.25 3.80 -6.01
C PHE A 160 21.33 3.06 -6.80
N ARG A 161 20.96 2.05 -7.60
CA ARG A 161 21.78 1.65 -8.76
C ARG A 161 21.36 2.47 -9.98
N SER A 162 21.63 3.76 -9.98
CA SER A 162 21.64 4.53 -11.23
C SER A 162 23.06 4.52 -11.81
N ARG A 163 23.17 3.81 -12.93
CA ARG A 163 24.33 3.71 -13.80
C ARG A 163 24.77 5.10 -14.24
N TRP A 164 25.93 5.56 -13.79
CA TRP A 164 26.65 6.67 -14.44
C TRP A 164 27.15 6.17 -15.80
N HIS A 165 26.68 6.78 -16.89
CA HIS A 165 27.43 6.74 -18.15
C HIS A 165 28.42 7.90 -18.12
N PHE A 166 29.66 7.60 -18.48
CA PHE A 166 30.72 8.58 -18.77
C PHE A 166 30.35 9.43 -19.99
#